data_AF-X1I1K8-F1
#
_entry.id   AF-X1I1K8-F1
#
_cell.length_a   1.000
_cell.length_b   1.000
_cell.length_c   1.000
_cell.angle_alpha   90.00
_cell.angle_beta   90.00
_cell.angle_gamma   90.00
#
_symmetry.space_group_name_H-M   'P 1'
#
loop_
_entity.id
_entity.type
_entity.pdbx_description
1 polymer ?
#
loop_
_entity_poly.entity_id
_entity_poly.type
_entity_poly.pdbx_seq_one_letter_code
_entity_poly.pdbx_strand_id
1 'polypeptide(L)' 'MQIVKLPKENLDKFMGDLSKFGEIHAPIKKDENTYLFSKIEDLSRIELNYNRTILPPKKYFLPPTETMFRFSPEKGY' A
#
# COMPACT_ATOMS: atom_id res chain seq x y z
N MET A 1 13.64 0.82 24.62
CA MET A 1 13.21 0.85 23.20
C MET A 1 13.88 2.07 22.57
N GLN A 2 14.88 1.86 21.71
CA GLN A 2 15.49 2.98 20.98
C GLN A 2 14.61 3.31 19.77
N ILE A 3 14.19 4.57 19.67
CA ILE A 3 13.42 5.08 18.52
C ILE A 3 14.39 5.87 17.67
N VAL A 4 14.67 5.37 16.46
CA VAL A 4 15.44 6.11 15.46
C VAL A 4 14.47 6.84 14.54
N LYS A 5 14.67 8.14 14.36
CA LYS A 5 13.85 8.96 13.46
C LYS A 5 14.58 9.14 12.14
N LEU A 6 13.88 8.95 11.02
CA LEU A 6 14.39 9.23 9.69
C LEU A 6 14.08 10.70 9.33
N PRO A 7 15.08 11.56 9.09
CA PRO A 7 14.85 12.89 8.54
C PRO A 7 14.17 12.80 7.17
N LYS A 8 13.24 13.73 6.88
CA LYS A 8 12.48 13.70 5.61
C LYS A 8 13.40 13.84 4.39
N GLU A 9 14.48 14.62 4.50
CA GLU A 9 15.47 14.78 3.41
C GLU A 9 16.16 13.46 3.02
N ASN A 10 16.20 12.48 3.93
CA ASN A 10 16.84 11.19 3.69
C ASN A 10 15.86 10.12 3.20
N LEU A 11 14.58 10.46 3.01
CA LEU A 11 13.55 9.49 2.61
C LEU A 11 13.87 8.87 1.25
N ASP A 12 14.25 9.67 0.25
CA ASP A 12 14.54 9.18 -1.09
C ASP A 12 15.74 8.23 -1.10
N LYS A 13 16.79 8.59 -0.37
CA LYS A 13 17.97 7.72 -0.19
C LYS A 13 17.58 6.42 0.50
N PHE A 14 16.79 6.49 1.56
CA PHE A 14 16.33 5.33 2.30
C PHE A 14 15.51 4.39 1.43
N MET A 15 14.56 4.92 0.65
CA MET A 15 13.75 4.13 -0.27
C MET A 15 14.60 3.54 -1.40
N GLY A 16 15.56 4.30 -1.94
CA GLY A 16 16.51 3.81 -2.93
C GLY A 16 17.41 2.68 -2.43
N ASP A 17 17.77 2.69 -1.15
CA ASP A 17 18.48 1.57 -0.54
C ASP A 17 17.54 0.38 -0.25
N LEU A 18 16.30 0.64 0.18
CA LEU A 18 15.30 -0.38 0.48
C LEU A 18 14.92 -1.20 -0.77
N SER A 19 14.89 -0.58 -1.95
CA SER A 19 14.58 -1.25 -3.22
C SER A 19 15.56 -2.37 -3.57
N LYS A 20 16.79 -2.31 -3.03
CA LYS A 20 17.81 -3.37 -3.18
C LYS A 20 17.48 -4.61 -2.37
N PHE A 21 16.65 -4.49 -1.33
CA PHE A 21 16.25 -5.60 -0.47
C PHE A 21 14.95 -6.26 -0.93
N GLY A 22 14.11 -5.56 -1.67
CA GLY A 22 12.86 -6.12 -2.15
C GLY A 22 11.92 -5.10 -2.78
N GLU A 23 10.72 -5.55 -3.09
CA GLU A 23 9.68 -4.69 -3.68
C GLU A 23 9.20 -3.63 -2.70
N ILE A 24 9.10 -2.39 -3.17
CA ILE A 24 8.52 -1.30 -2.42
C ILE A 24 7.05 -1.18 -2.78
N HIS A 25 6.21 -1.19 -1.75
CA HIS A 25 4.78 -0.97 -1.84
C HIS A 25 4.43 0.24 -0.99
N ALA A 26 3.81 1.25 -1.60
CA ALA A 26 3.55 2.53 -0.96
C ALA A 26 2.21 3.12 -1.43
N PRO A 27 1.62 4.06 -0.66
CA PRO A 27 0.47 4.81 -1.10
C PRO A 27 0.82 5.69 -2.30
N ILE A 28 -0.03 5.63 -3.32
CA ILE A 28 0.02 6.49 -4.51
C ILE A 28 -1.32 7.19 -4.70
N LYS A 29 -1.29 8.33 -5.37
CA LYS A 29 -2.49 9.02 -5.82
C LYS A 29 -3.05 8.32 -7.06
N LYS A 30 -4.28 7.82 -6.97
CA LYS A 30 -5.02 7.23 -8.10
C LYS A 30 -5.80 8.30 -8.86
N ASP A 31 -6.58 9.08 -8.12
CA ASP A 31 -7.44 10.15 -8.61
C ASP A 31 -7.32 11.37 -7.66
N GLU A 32 -8.06 12.45 -7.90
CA GLU A 32 -7.96 13.73 -7.15
C GLU A 32 -7.94 13.56 -5.62
N ASN A 33 -8.80 12.70 -5.08
CA ASN A 33 -8.97 12.46 -3.64
C ASN A 33 -8.86 10.98 -3.26
N THR A 34 -8.29 10.17 -4.15
CA THR A 34 -8.29 8.71 -4.02
C THR A 34 -6.87 8.20 -3.99
N TYR A 35 -6.53 7.45 -2.94
CA TYR A 35 -5.20 6.86 -2.76
C TYR A 35 -5.29 5.34 -2.66
N LEU A 36 -4.25 4.63 -3.09
CA LEU A 36 -4.16 3.17 -2.93
C LEU A 36 -2.71 2.74 -2.73
N PHE A 37 -2.53 1.59 -2.08
CA PHE A 37 -1.23 0.93 -2.05
C PHE A 37 -0.99 0.21 -3.38
N SER A 38 0.20 0.40 -3.93
CA SER A 38 0.67 -0.30 -5.13
C SER A 38 2.16 -0.58 -5.02
N LYS A 39 2.64 -1.57 -5.78
CA LYS A 39 4.05 -1.68 -6.11
C LYS A 39 4.53 -0.40 -6.79
N ILE A 40 5.69 0.08 -6.38
CA ILE A 40 6.30 1.32 -6.88
C ILE A 40 7.49 0.97 -7.77
N GLU A 41 7.50 1.54 -8.98
CA GLU A 41 8.66 1.52 -9.88
C GLU A 41 9.39 2.87 -9.87
N ASP A 42 8.69 3.94 -9.52
CA ASP A 42 9.21 5.31 -9.46
C ASP A 42 8.88 5.94 -8.10
N LEU A 43 9.93 6.20 -7.32
CA LEU A 43 9.83 6.75 -5.96
C LEU A 43 9.11 8.11 -5.92
N SER A 44 9.13 8.89 -7.01
CA SER A 44 8.46 10.19 -7.08
C SER A 44 6.93 10.09 -7.01
N ARG A 45 6.37 8.89 -7.25
CA ARG A 45 4.92 8.64 -7.18
C ARG A 45 4.41 8.37 -5.77
N ILE A 46 5.31 8.20 -4.80
CA ILE A 46 4.93 7.93 -3.41
C ILE A 46 4.27 9.18 -2.82
N GLU A 47 3.06 9.02 -2.30
CA GLU A 47 2.32 10.09 -1.63
C GLU A 47 2.15 9.75 -0.15
N LEU A 48 2.96 10.35 0.71
CA LEU A 48 2.89 10.16 2.16
C LEU A 48 1.91 11.11 2.85
N ASN A 49 1.45 12.16 2.17
CA ASN A 49 0.47 13.12 2.67
C ASN A 49 -0.93 12.77 2.16
N TYR A 50 -1.47 11.65 2.66
CA TYR A 50 -2.81 11.16 2.32
C TYR A 50 -3.64 10.94 3.60
N ASN A 51 -4.96 11.11 3.48
CA ASN A 51 -5.87 10.85 4.60
C ASN A 51 -6.19 9.36 4.77
N ARG A 52 -6.58 8.68 3.68
CA ARG A 52 -6.89 7.23 3.67
C ARG A 52 -6.73 6.64 2.27
N THR A 53 -6.47 5.35 2.21
CA THR A 53 -6.47 4.58 0.96
C THR A 53 -7.80 3.85 0.73
N ILE A 54 -8.13 3.51 -0.51
CA ILE A 54 -9.31 2.68 -0.86
C ILE A 54 -9.21 1.34 -0.13
N LEU A 55 -8.04 0.71 -0.22
CA LEU A 55 -7.72 -0.52 0.50
C LEU A 55 -6.62 -0.20 1.53
N PRO A 56 -6.90 -0.39 2.84
CA PRO A 56 -5.88 -0.27 3.87
C PRO A 56 -4.75 -1.28 3.65
N PRO A 57 -3.52 -1.01 4.15
CA PRO A 57 -2.37 -1.91 4.01
C PRO A 57 -2.67 -3.35 4.41
N LYS A 58 -3.44 -3.55 5.50
CA LYS A 58 -3.84 -4.88 5.95
C LYS A 58 -4.60 -5.65 4.88
N LYS A 59 -5.62 -5.06 4.24
CA LYS A 59 -6.40 -5.75 3.20
C LYS A 59 -5.61 -5.92 1.90
N TYR A 60 -4.67 -5.02 1.63
CA TYR A 60 -3.80 -5.09 0.47
C TYR A 60 -2.83 -6.28 0.54
N PHE A 61 -2.17 -6.48 1.69
CA PHE A 61 -1.23 -7.60 1.87
C PHE A 61 -1.90 -8.89 2.33
N LEU A 62 -3.00 -8.80 3.08
CA LEU A 62 -3.70 -9.93 3.69
C LEU A 62 -5.17 -9.90 3.24
N PRO A 63 -5.46 -10.35 2.01
CA PRO A 63 -6.84 -10.44 1.54
C PRO A 63 -7.63 -11.46 2.37
N PRO A 64 -8.96 -11.30 2.49
CA PRO A 64 -9.81 -12.30 3.14
C PRO A 64 -9.64 -13.68 2.46
N THR A 65 -9.36 -14.71 3.25
CA THR A 65 -9.15 -16.08 2.77
C THR A 65 -10.37 -16.98 2.99
N GLU A 66 -11.24 -16.64 3.93
CA GLU A 66 -12.43 -17.41 4.25
C GLU A 66 -13.60 -16.98 3.36
N THR A 67 -14.16 -17.96 2.63
CA THR A 67 -15.39 -17.74 1.86
C THR A 67 -16.58 -17.86 2.80
N MET A 68 -17.21 -16.74 3.15
CA MET A 68 -18.41 -16.76 3.99
C MET A 68 -19.59 -17.41 3.29
N PHE A 69 -19.75 -17.16 1.98
CA PHE A 69 -20.91 -17.60 1.22
C PHE A 69 -20.59 -17.87 -0.25
N ARG A 70 -21.36 -18.77 -0.88
CA ARG A 70 -21.27 -19.09 -2.30
C ARG A 70 -22.62 -18.81 -2.94
N PHE A 71 -22.64 -17.93 -3.92
CA PHE A 71 -23.85 -17.65 -4.69
C PHE A 71 -23.77 -18.33 -6.06
N SER A 72 -24.86 -18.98 -6.46
CA SER A 72 -25.07 -19.46 -7.81
C SER A 72 -26.35 -18.83 -8.36
N PRO A 73 -26.33 -18.22 -9.57
CA PRO A 73 -27.54 -17.67 -10.18
C PRO A 73 -28.69 -18.67 -10.29
N GLU A 74 -28.38 -19.97 -10.43
CA GLU A 74 -29.36 -21.04 -10.59
C GLU A 74 -29.83 -21.61 -9.24
N LYS A 75 -28.98 -21.61 -8.22
CA LYS A 75 -29.26 -22.25 -6.91
C LYS A 75 -29.57 -21.25 -5.80
N GLY A 76 -29.44 -19.95 -6.07
CA GLY A 76 -29.46 -18.94 -5.04
C GLY A 76 -28.21 -19.01 -4.17
N TYR A 77 -28.38 -18.71 -2.89
CA TYR A 77 -27.32 -18.62 -1.90
C TYR A 77 -27.34 -19.80 -0.94
#